data_AF-A0A1A8N344-F1
#
_entry.id   AF-A0A1A8N344-F1
#
_cell.length_a   1.000
_cell.length_b   1.000
_cell.length_c   1.000
_cell.angle_alpha   90.00
_cell.angle_beta   90.00
_cell.angle_gamma   90.00
#
_symmetry.space_group_name_H-M   'P 1'
#
loop_
_entity.id
_entity.type
_entity.pdbx_description
1 polymer ?
#
loop_
_entity_poly.entity_id
_entity_poly.type
_entity_poly.pdbx_seq_one_letter_code
_entity_poly.pdbx_strand_id
1 'polypeptide(L)'
;LAQLLFSSHLHQELQLGGFPVISCAVDPGMVDTALYHHLWTPLHMAQSLIARLLFRTPAEGAATVLSAALSPALNRDCGGGYWANGRREMTTPPSFNPQLQRGLWEVSIQLLGLQ
;
A
#
# COMPACT_ATOMS: atom_id res chain seq x y z
N LEU A 1 1.88 -7.56 -0.90
CA LEU A 1 0.66 -8.40 -0.77
C LEU A 1 0.04 -8.32 0.63
N ALA A 2 0.75 -8.63 1.71
CA ALA A 2 0.18 -8.63 3.06
C ALA A 2 -0.53 -7.30 3.44
N GLN A 3 0.11 -6.15 3.17
CA GLN A 3 -0.49 -4.83 3.40
C GLN A 3 -1.82 -4.64 2.66
N LEU A 4 -1.92 -5.11 1.41
CA LEU A 4 -3.14 -5.01 0.61
C LEU A 4 -4.26 -5.89 1.18
N LEU A 5 -3.94 -7.12 1.58
CA LEU A 5 -4.90 -8.04 2.22
C LEU A 5 -5.39 -7.47 3.55
N PHE A 6 -4.47 -6.94 4.37
CA PHE A 6 -4.77 -6.28 5.63
C PHE A 6 -5.69 -5.07 5.42
N SER A 7 -5.32 -4.12 4.55
CA SER A 7 -6.14 -2.93 4.29
C SER A 7 -7.53 -3.28 3.77
N SER A 8 -7.64 -4.34 2.96
CA SER A 8 -8.94 -4.82 2.44
C SER A 8 -9.81 -5.41 3.54
N HIS A 9 -9.26 -6.27 4.40
CA HIS A 9 -10.01 -6.86 5.51
C HIS A 9 -10.41 -5.79 6.54
N LEU A 10 -9.48 -4.91 6.91
CA LEU A 10 -9.76 -3.78 7.80
C LEU A 10 -10.87 -2.88 7.23
N HIS A 11 -10.88 -2.63 5.92
CA HIS A 11 -11.96 -1.85 5.31
C HIS A 11 -13.32 -2.55 5.47
N GLN A 12 -13.39 -3.87 5.28
CA GLN A 12 -14.62 -4.63 5.48
C GLN A 12 -15.12 -4.54 6.93
N GLU A 13 -14.23 -4.74 7.91
CA GLU A 13 -14.58 -4.64 9.33
C GLU A 13 -15.09 -3.25 9.70
N LEU A 14 -14.44 -2.19 9.21
CA LEU A 14 -14.87 -0.80 9.44
C LEU A 14 -16.24 -0.52 8.85
N GLN A 15 -16.52 -1.02 7.64
CA GLN A 15 -17.82 -0.87 6.98
C GLN A 15 -18.91 -1.65 7.71
N LEU A 16 -18.63 -2.89 8.12
CA LEU A 16 -19.57 -3.71 8.91
C LEU A 16 -19.88 -3.08 10.27
N GLY A 17 -18.89 -2.42 10.89
CA GLY A 17 -19.05 -1.66 12.12
C GLY A 17 -19.73 -0.29 11.95
N GLY A 18 -20.01 0.14 10.71
CA GLY A 18 -20.63 1.44 10.42
C GLY A 18 -19.72 2.64 10.68
N PHE A 19 -18.40 2.44 10.71
CA PHE A 19 -17.44 3.51 10.94
C PHE A 19 -17.23 4.34 9.66
N PRO A 20 -17.19 5.69 9.74
CA PRO A 20 -16.97 6.57 8.59
C PRO A 20 -15.48 6.65 8.24
N VAL A 21 -14.78 5.52 8.21
CA VAL A 21 -13.33 5.42 7.96
C VAL A 21 -13.07 4.49 6.79
N ILE A 22 -12.23 4.95 5.86
CA ILE A 22 -11.84 4.18 4.68
C ILE A 22 -10.40 3.71 4.85
N SER A 23 -10.18 2.41 4.68
CA SER A 23 -8.85 1.81 4.63
C SER A 23 -8.49 1.48 3.19
N CYS A 24 -7.33 1.96 2.73
CA CYS A 24 -6.79 1.68 1.40
C CYS A 24 -5.31 1.30 1.49
N ALA A 25 -4.82 0.63 0.45
CA ALA A 25 -3.39 0.35 0.28
C ALA A 25 -2.85 1.25 -0.85
N VAL A 26 -1.68 1.83 -0.64
CA VAL A 26 -1.09 2.79 -1.58
C VAL A 26 0.33 2.34 -1.94
N ASP A 27 0.62 2.31 -3.23
CA ASP A 27 1.94 2.08 -3.79
C ASP A 27 2.46 3.37 -4.44
N PRO A 28 3.50 3.99 -3.87
CA PRO A 28 4.09 5.20 -4.42
C PRO A 28 4.95 4.93 -5.66
N GLY A 29 5.13 3.67 -6.05
CA GLY A 29 6.04 3.22 -7.10
C GLY A 29 7.47 3.05 -6.61
N MET A 30 8.41 2.90 -7.54
CA MET A 30 9.84 2.85 -7.23
C MET A 30 10.33 4.25 -6.89
N VAL A 31 10.50 4.55 -5.59
CA VAL A 31 10.95 5.85 -5.08
C VAL A 31 12.40 5.73 -4.59
N ASP A 32 13.22 6.73 -4.92
CA ASP A 32 14.59 6.84 -4.42
C ASP A 32 14.57 7.17 -2.92
N THR A 33 14.69 6.13 -2.09
CA THR A 33 14.61 6.19 -0.63
C THR A 33 15.81 5.49 0.01
N ALA A 34 15.98 5.70 1.32
CA ALA A 34 17.09 5.15 2.09
C ALA A 34 17.13 3.60 2.17
N LEU A 35 16.13 2.90 1.63
CA LEU A 35 16.06 1.44 1.55
C LEU A 35 17.31 0.78 0.93
N TYR A 36 18.05 1.52 0.09
CA TYR A 36 19.23 1.01 -0.62
C TYR A 36 20.58 1.42 0.01
N HIS A 37 20.58 2.14 1.13
CA HIS A 37 21.81 2.72 1.72
C HIS A 37 22.78 1.67 2.30
N HIS A 38 22.33 0.43 2.54
CA HIS A 38 23.17 -0.64 3.08
C HIS A 38 23.74 -1.60 2.02
N LEU A 39 23.58 -1.28 0.72
CA LEU A 39 24.26 -2.03 -0.33
C LEU A 39 25.77 -1.81 -0.25
N TRP A 40 26.57 -2.84 -0.57
CA TRP A 40 28.03 -2.71 -0.68
C TRP A 40 28.41 -1.54 -1.62
N THR A 41 29.46 -0.80 -1.27
CA THR A 41 29.84 0.51 -1.84
C THR A 41 29.83 0.61 -3.38
N PRO A 42 30.37 -0.34 -4.16
CA PRO A 42 30.29 -0.28 -5.63
C PRO A 42 28.85 -0.47 -6.15
N LEU A 43 28.03 -1.24 -5.44
CA LEU A 43 26.63 -1.46 -5.76
C LEU A 43 25.77 -0.23 -5.44
N HIS A 44 26.12 0.52 -4.40
CA HIS A 44 25.49 1.79 -4.06
C HIS A 44 25.72 2.87 -5.14
N MET A 45 26.92 2.95 -5.73
CA MET A 45 27.20 3.89 -6.83
C MET A 45 26.38 3.56 -8.09
N ALA A 46 26.31 2.28 -8.46
CA ALA A 46 25.48 1.83 -9.58
C ALA A 46 23.98 2.06 -9.30
N GLN A 47 23.52 1.76 -8.08
CA GLN A 47 22.15 2.02 -7.64
C GLN A 47 21.81 3.51 -7.70
N SER A 48 22.69 4.40 -7.25
CA SER A 48 22.46 5.85 -7.31
C SER A 48 22.28 6.34 -8.75
N LEU A 49 23.07 5.82 -9.69
CA LEU A 49 22.98 6.19 -11.11
C LEU A 49 21.68 5.67 -11.76
N ILE A 50 21.27 4.45 -11.42
CA ILE A 50 20.03 3.84 -11.88
C ILE A 50 18.81 4.52 -11.23
N ALA A 51 18.88 4.83 -9.93
CA ALA A 51 17.81 5.48 -9.19
C ALA A 51 17.55 6.90 -9.72
N ARG A 52 18.60 7.67 -10.03
CA ARG A 52 18.46 8.98 -10.68
C ARG A 52 17.76 8.94 -12.04
N LEU A 53 17.76 7.79 -12.72
CA LEU A 53 17.17 7.64 -14.05
C LEU A 53 15.79 6.97 -14.05
N LEU A 54 15.55 6.03 -13.14
CA LEU A 54 14.36 5.16 -13.16
C LEU A 54 13.45 5.36 -11.94
N PHE A 55 13.92 5.96 -10.85
CA PHE A 55 13.15 6.07 -9.62
C PHE A 55 12.53 7.45 -9.52
N ARG A 56 11.33 7.48 -8.95
CA ARG A 56 10.63 8.69 -8.58
C ARG A 56 11.37 9.39 -7.45
N THR A 57 11.32 10.71 -7.43
CA THR A 57 11.74 11.47 -6.26
C THR A 57 10.78 11.21 -5.08
N PRO A 58 11.20 11.43 -3.81
CA PRO A 58 10.30 11.33 -2.66
C PRO A 58 9.04 12.20 -2.80
N ALA A 59 9.16 13.38 -3.39
CA ALA A 59 8.03 14.27 -3.65
C ALA A 59 7.04 13.66 -4.66
N GLU A 60 7.55 13.07 -5.75
CA GLU A 60 6.72 12.37 -6.74
C GLU A 60 6.07 11.09 -6.17
N GLY A 61 6.77 10.38 -5.29
CA GLY A 61 6.21 9.23 -4.56
C GLY A 61 5.05 9.63 -3.64
N ALA A 62 5.22 10.75 -2.91
CA ALA A 62 4.20 11.28 -2.01
C ALA A 62 2.92 11.72 -2.74
N ALA A 63 3.00 12.10 -4.01
CA ALA A 63 1.85 12.52 -4.81
C ALA A 63 0.75 11.44 -4.87
N THR A 64 1.13 10.15 -4.92
CA THR A 64 0.13 9.05 -4.94
C THR A 64 -0.57 8.91 -3.59
N VAL A 65 0.16 9.07 -2.49
CA VAL A 65 -0.40 9.05 -1.12
C VAL A 65 -1.36 10.22 -0.92
N LEU A 66 -0.95 11.43 -1.33
CA LEU A 66 -1.80 12.61 -1.25
C LEU A 66 -3.05 12.47 -2.13
N SER A 67 -2.91 11.94 -3.35
CA SER A 67 -4.05 11.66 -4.22
C SER A 67 -5.04 10.71 -3.55
N ALA A 68 -4.57 9.57 -3.00
CA ALA A 68 -5.43 8.62 -2.32
C ALA A 68 -6.09 9.24 -1.06
N ALA A 69 -5.36 10.02 -0.27
CA ALA A 69 -5.89 10.60 0.97
C ALA A 69 -6.90 11.75 0.73
N LEU A 70 -6.73 12.52 -0.35
CA LEU A 70 -7.51 13.74 -0.61
C LEU A 70 -8.57 13.56 -1.69
N SER A 71 -8.52 12.47 -2.46
CA SER A 71 -9.42 12.28 -3.60
C SER A 71 -10.87 12.09 -3.15
N PRO A 72 -11.82 12.91 -3.65
CA PRO A 72 -13.24 12.68 -3.45
C PRO A 72 -13.73 11.36 -4.07
N ALA A 73 -12.92 10.72 -4.93
CA ALA A 73 -13.25 9.42 -5.52
C ALA A 73 -13.22 8.29 -4.47
N LEU A 74 -12.47 8.44 -3.37
CA LEU A 74 -12.50 7.46 -2.26
C LEU A 74 -13.90 7.31 -1.67
N ASN A 75 -14.67 8.40 -1.65
CA ASN A 75 -15.97 8.47 -1.01
C ASN A 75 -17.13 8.02 -1.91
N ARG A 76 -16.90 7.79 -3.21
CA ARG A 76 -17.97 7.54 -4.20
C ARG A 76 -18.16 6.08 -4.58
N ASP A 77 -17.09 5.28 -4.62
CA ASP A 77 -17.14 3.90 -5.13
C ASP A 77 -16.54 2.92 -4.12
N CYS A 78 -17.39 2.14 -3.43
CA CYS A 78 -17.03 0.95 -2.63
C CYS A 78 -15.64 1.09 -1.99
N GLY A 79 -15.55 1.98 -0.98
CA GLY A 79 -14.33 2.58 -0.45
C GLY A 79 -13.09 1.67 -0.36
N GLY A 80 -11.91 2.29 -0.30
CA GLY A 80 -10.65 1.57 -0.13
C GLY A 80 -10.00 1.13 -1.44
N GLY A 81 -9.44 -0.08 -1.45
CA GLY A 81 -8.74 -0.65 -2.60
C GLY A 81 -7.25 -0.29 -2.68
N TYR A 82 -6.66 -0.54 -3.85
CA TYR A 82 -5.25 -0.31 -4.13
C TYR A 82 -5.07 0.93 -5.01
N TRP A 83 -4.14 1.78 -4.63
CA TRP A 83 -3.85 3.05 -5.29
C TRP A 83 -2.41 3.10 -5.74
N ALA A 84 -2.21 3.31 -7.03
CA ALA A 84 -0.89 3.46 -7.65
C ALA A 84 -0.99 4.52 -8.74
N ASN A 85 0.12 5.21 -9.03
CA ASN A 85 0.17 6.22 -10.09
C ASN A 85 -0.93 7.31 -9.98
N GLY A 86 -1.30 7.67 -8.74
CA GLY A 86 -2.33 8.67 -8.46
C GLY A 86 -3.78 8.23 -8.70
N ARG A 87 -4.05 6.96 -8.99
CA ARG A 87 -5.39 6.43 -9.27
C ARG A 87 -5.62 5.05 -8.63
N ARG A 88 -6.88 4.62 -8.57
CA ARG A 88 -7.23 3.25 -8.19
C ARG A 88 -6.81 2.28 -9.29
N GLU A 89 -6.14 1.19 -8.93
CA GLU A 89 -5.71 0.15 -9.87
C GLU A 89 -6.18 -1.24 -9.42
N MET A 90 -6.32 -2.15 -10.38
CA MET A 90 -6.62 -3.55 -10.12
C MET A 90 -5.36 -4.30 -9.69
N THR A 91 -5.54 -5.23 -8.76
CA THR A 91 -4.44 -6.02 -8.18
C THR A 91 -4.52 -7.48 -8.62
N THR A 92 -3.54 -8.27 -8.19
CA THR A 92 -3.46 -9.68 -8.57
C THR A 92 -4.62 -10.50 -7.96
N PRO A 93 -5.09 -11.58 -8.63
CA PRO A 93 -6.22 -12.37 -8.13
C PRO A 93 -6.15 -12.82 -6.65
N PRO A 94 -4.98 -13.20 -6.09
CA PRO A 94 -4.88 -13.56 -4.69
C PRO A 94 -5.30 -12.46 -3.72
N SER A 95 -5.21 -11.18 -4.10
CA SER A 95 -5.64 -10.08 -3.22
C SER A 95 -7.14 -10.08 -2.95
N PHE A 96 -7.94 -10.71 -3.81
CA PHE A 96 -9.40 -10.79 -3.70
C PHE A 96 -9.87 -12.08 -3.02
N ASN A 97 -8.95 -12.96 -2.58
CA ASN A 97 -9.29 -14.21 -1.91
C ASN A 97 -9.71 -13.93 -0.44
N PRO A 98 -11.00 -14.11 -0.07
CA PRO A 98 -11.48 -13.77 1.27
C PRO A 98 -10.87 -14.66 2.36
N GLN A 99 -10.59 -15.94 2.05
CA GLN A 99 -9.96 -16.85 3.00
C GLN A 99 -8.53 -16.42 3.31
N LEU A 100 -7.79 -15.94 2.31
CA LEU A 100 -6.43 -15.44 2.49
C LEU A 100 -6.40 -14.13 3.30
N GLN A 101 -7.35 -13.23 3.04
CA GLN A 101 -7.52 -11.99 3.81
C GLN A 101 -7.80 -12.28 5.28
N ARG A 102 -8.80 -13.13 5.56
CA ARG A 102 -9.16 -13.52 6.93
C ARG A 102 -8.02 -14.29 7.62
N GLY A 103 -7.40 -15.25 6.95
CA GLY A 103 -6.30 -16.03 7.53
C GLY A 103 -5.09 -15.15 7.88
N LEU A 104 -4.73 -14.19 7.03
CA LEU A 104 -3.69 -13.22 7.36
C LEU A 104 -4.07 -12.38 8.60
N TRP A 105 -5.31 -11.92 8.67
CA TRP A 105 -5.82 -11.13 9.80
C TRP A 105 -5.73 -11.91 11.12
N GLU A 106 -6.28 -13.12 11.16
CA GLU A 106 -6.29 -13.97 12.35
C GLU A 106 -4.87 -14.28 12.85
N VAL A 107 -3.96 -14.64 11.93
CA VAL A 107 -2.55 -14.88 12.28
C VAL A 107 -1.88 -13.60 12.78
N SER A 108 -2.17 -12.44 12.18
CA SER A 108 -1.59 -11.16 12.62
C SER A 108 -2.05 -10.79 14.03
N ILE A 109 -3.34 -10.97 14.34
CA ILE A 109 -3.89 -10.75 15.69
C ILE A 109 -3.23 -11.67 16.72
N GLN A 110 -3.08 -12.95 16.40
CA GLN A 110 -2.39 -13.92 17.26
C GLN A 110 -0.93 -13.55 17.53
N LEU A 111 -0.18 -13.18 16.49
CA LEU A 111 1.23 -12.78 16.61
C LEU A 111 1.41 -11.50 17.42
N LEU A 112 0.44 -10.58 17.36
CA LEU A 112 0.47 -9.32 18.11
C LEU A 112 -0.11 -9.44 19.52
N GLY A 113 -0.72 -10.58 19.87
CA GLY A 113 -1.37 -10.80 21.17
C GLY A 113 -2.59 -9.90 21.40
N LEU A 114 -3.28 -9.50 20.32
CA LEU A 114 -4.48 -8.69 20.38
C LEU A 114 -5.72 -9.60 20.58
N GLN A 115 -6.71 -9.13 21.33
CA GLN A 115 -7.96 -9.84 21.62
C GLN A 115 -9.13 -9.19 20.89
#